data_AF-A0ABD6L0W2-F1
#
_entry.id   AF-A0ABD6L0W2-F1
#
_cell.length_a   1.000
_cell.length_b   1.000
_cell.length_c   1.000
_cell.angle_alpha   90.00
_cell.angle_beta   90.00
_cell.angle_gamma   90.00
#
_symmetry.space_group_name_H-M   'P 1'
#
loop_
_entity.id
_entity.type
_entity.pdbx_description
1 polymer ?
#
loop_
_entity_poly.entity_id
_entity_poly.type
_entity_poly.pdbx_seq_one_letter_code
_entity_poly.pdbx_strand_id
1 'polypeptide(L)'
;MVSGFLMYKAYQWSDFLSFTKKKIIRLLLPYICTIWLVYLVRGAIGYWFLLCLFQISIVGFLLITLLEKINPKRFLIIDIIIMGIVYVLLRIFHAQEWHLYGISLGRFVGAFIPFFVGILLRKHKFLFNACIYSDWFYSSALILFVGVFSCRYLLEYGKFWELIYIHSTTFLAIMGSFIVFHIFAKDLLVRFRPLLSHLGRMTLPIYMLHIMFVIQIPAIGEFIIVQNAVTSIVLQIIYSAVISIIAIVLSLLLYKVIIISPHLKRLFFGE
;
A
#
# COMPACT_ATOMS: atom_id res chain seq x y z
N MET A 1 5.34 -2.35 15.84
CA MET A 1 4.47 -1.20 15.56
C MET A 1 4.55 -0.90 14.07
N VAL A 2 3.53 -1.30 13.30
CA VAL A 2 3.43 -0.97 11.87
C VAL A 2 3.10 0.52 11.74
N SER A 3 3.67 1.16 10.72
CA SER A 3 3.82 2.61 10.59
C SER A 3 2.55 3.38 10.98
N GLY A 4 2.73 4.54 11.64
CA GLY A 4 1.67 5.47 12.05
C GLY A 4 0.90 6.11 10.88
N PHE A 5 0.82 5.44 9.74
CA PHE A 5 0.01 5.80 8.59
C PHE A 5 -1.48 5.50 8.81
N LEU A 6 -1.80 4.43 9.55
CA LEU A 6 -3.16 4.11 9.99
C LEU A 6 -3.36 4.60 11.43
N MET A 7 -3.73 5.88 11.50
CA MET A 7 -4.33 6.61 12.63
C MET A 7 -4.32 5.89 14.00
N TYR A 8 -3.32 6.23 14.82
CA TYR A 8 -3.15 5.76 16.20
C TYR A 8 -4.17 6.37 17.19
N LYS A 9 -4.86 7.46 16.80
CA LYS A 9 -5.78 8.21 17.66
C LYS A 9 -7.17 8.28 17.02
N ALA A 10 -8.21 8.19 17.85
CA ALA A 10 -9.56 8.63 17.49
C ALA A 10 -9.49 10.15 17.29
N TYR A 11 -9.65 10.61 16.06
CA TYR A 11 -9.55 12.01 15.72
C TYR A 11 -10.91 12.67 15.87
N GLN A 12 -10.93 13.87 16.43
CA GLN A 12 -12.12 14.71 16.46
C GLN A 12 -12.11 15.67 15.27
N TRP A 13 -13.26 16.21 14.89
CA TRP A 13 -13.37 17.19 13.80
C TRP A 13 -12.45 18.41 14.00
N SER A 14 -12.24 18.82 15.26
CA SER A 14 -11.32 19.88 15.66
C SER A 14 -9.86 19.64 15.21
N ASP A 15 -9.45 18.39 15.03
CA ASP A 15 -8.10 18.03 14.60
C ASP A 15 -7.91 18.13 13.07
N PHE A 16 -8.97 18.37 12.29
CA PHE A 16 -8.90 18.27 10.83
C PHE A 16 -7.85 19.21 10.20
N LEU A 17 -7.79 20.46 10.66
CA LEU A 17 -6.85 21.46 10.15
C LEU A 17 -5.39 21.09 10.45
N SER A 18 -5.10 20.68 11.68
CA SER A 18 -3.75 20.29 12.10
C SER A 18 -3.30 19.00 11.40
N PHE A 19 -4.22 18.05 11.25
CA PHE A 19 -4.00 16.81 10.49
C PHE A 19 -3.71 17.09 9.02
N THR A 20 -4.55 17.89 8.36
CA THR A 20 -4.41 18.21 6.93
C THR A 20 -3.12 18.96 6.67
N LYS A 21 -2.76 19.95 7.49
CA LYS A 21 -1.47 20.65 7.40
C LYS A 21 -0.29 19.68 7.47
N LYS A 22 -0.32 18.72 8.40
CA LYS A 22 0.72 17.69 8.52
C LYS A 22 0.81 16.78 7.29
N LYS A 23 -0.34 16.41 6.71
CA LYS A 23 -0.38 15.57 5.50
C LYS A 23 0.05 16.32 4.25
N ILE A 24 -0.26 17.61 4.14
CA ILE A 24 0.26 18.47 3.06
C ILE A 24 1.79 18.49 3.10
N ILE A 25 2.38 18.77 4.26
CA ILE A 25 3.85 18.87 4.41
C ILE A 25 4.54 17.53 4.14
N ARG A 26 3.95 16.40 4.59
CA ARG A 26 4.60 15.08 4.50
C ARG A 26 4.31 14.28 3.24
N LEU A 27 3.25 14.60 2.50
CA LEU A 27 2.83 13.82 1.33
C LEU A 27 2.68 14.70 0.10
N LEU A 28 1.89 15.77 0.17
CA LEU A 28 1.56 16.58 -1.00
C LEU A 28 2.75 17.42 -1.48
N LEU A 29 3.47 18.07 -0.58
CA LEU A 29 4.65 18.85 -0.92
C LEU A 29 5.77 17.95 -1.51
N PRO A 30 6.19 16.86 -0.83
CA PRO A 30 7.04 15.83 -1.41
C PRO A 30 6.57 15.33 -2.78
N TYR A 31 5.27 15.06 -2.94
CA TYR A 31 4.71 14.65 -4.23
C TYR A 31 5.01 15.67 -5.31
N ILE A 32 4.66 16.95 -5.11
CA ILE A 32 4.90 18.02 -6.07
C ILE A 32 6.39 18.12 -6.45
N CYS A 33 7.28 18.03 -5.47
CA CYS A 33 8.73 18.10 -5.70
C CYS A 33 9.27 16.88 -6.47
N THR A 34 8.71 15.69 -6.23
CA THR A 34 9.16 14.46 -6.89
C THR A 34 8.60 14.27 -8.29
N ILE A 35 7.53 14.98 -8.69
CA ILE A 35 6.99 14.92 -10.06
C ILE A 35 8.10 15.19 -11.09
N TRP A 36 8.86 16.27 -10.90
CA TRP A 36 9.92 16.67 -11.82
C TRP A 36 11.09 15.69 -11.83
N LEU A 37 11.47 15.20 -10.65
CA LEU A 37 12.54 14.23 -10.53
C LEU A 37 12.20 12.93 -11.25
N VAL A 38 10.98 12.42 -11.05
CA VAL A 38 10.51 11.20 -11.73
C VAL A 38 10.38 11.42 -13.22
N TYR A 39 9.90 12.59 -13.66
CA TYR A 39 9.84 12.94 -15.07
C TYR A 39 11.23 12.91 -15.72
N LEU A 40 12.25 13.49 -15.08
CA LEU A 40 13.62 13.47 -15.60
C LEU A 40 14.22 12.06 -15.70
N VAL A 41 13.92 11.18 -14.73
CA VAL A 41 14.53 9.84 -14.67
C VAL A 41 13.77 8.80 -15.50
N ARG A 42 12.44 8.92 -15.60
CA ARG A 42 11.55 7.91 -16.22
C ARG A 42 10.84 8.38 -17.47
N GLY A 43 10.87 9.67 -17.78
CA GLY A 43 10.05 10.26 -18.86
C GLY A 43 8.54 10.23 -18.56
N ALA A 44 8.12 9.93 -17.33
CA ALA A 44 6.73 9.80 -16.93
C ALA A 44 6.36 10.81 -15.85
N ILE A 45 5.21 11.48 -16.01
CA ILE A 45 4.73 12.48 -15.06
C ILE A 45 4.03 11.80 -13.88
N GLY A 46 4.54 12.07 -12.68
CA GLY A 46 3.80 11.85 -11.44
C GLY A 46 4.03 10.49 -10.77
N TYR A 47 4.52 10.53 -9.52
CA TYR A 47 4.55 9.36 -8.64
C TYR A 47 3.23 9.21 -7.90
N TRP A 48 2.35 8.36 -8.43
CA TRP A 48 0.97 8.21 -7.97
C TRP A 48 0.80 7.88 -6.47
N PHE A 49 1.79 7.23 -5.84
CA PHE A 49 1.67 6.68 -4.49
C PHE A 49 1.52 7.76 -3.41
N LEU A 50 2.30 8.84 -3.43
CA LEU A 50 2.22 9.89 -2.42
C LEU A 50 0.89 10.63 -2.48
N LEU A 51 0.42 10.92 -3.69
CA LEU A 51 -0.89 11.53 -3.93
C LEU A 51 -2.01 10.61 -3.47
N CYS A 52 -1.93 9.33 -3.83
CA CYS A 52 -2.88 8.29 -3.40
C CYS A 52 -2.94 8.20 -1.87
N LEU A 53 -1.80 8.16 -1.19
CA LEU A 53 -1.75 8.15 0.27
C LEU A 53 -2.32 9.43 0.89
N PHE A 54 -2.09 10.58 0.28
CA PHE A 54 -2.69 11.84 0.72
C PHE A 54 -4.20 11.76 0.64
N GLN A 55 -4.76 11.37 -0.51
CA GLN A 55 -6.20 11.21 -0.73
C GLN A 55 -6.83 10.21 0.25
N ILE A 56 -6.24 9.01 0.39
CA ILE A 56 -6.70 7.99 1.37
C ILE A 56 -6.67 8.58 2.79
N SER A 57 -5.66 9.37 3.14
CA SER A 57 -5.56 9.93 4.48
C SER A 57 -6.64 10.97 4.79
N ILE A 58 -7.05 11.77 3.80
CA ILE A 58 -8.14 12.74 3.95
C ILE A 58 -9.49 12.01 4.02
N VAL A 59 -9.79 11.14 3.04
CA VAL A 59 -11.06 10.40 3.04
C VAL A 59 -11.16 9.48 4.26
N GLY A 60 -10.04 8.87 4.66
CA GLY A 60 -9.96 8.03 5.85
C GLY A 60 -10.21 8.79 7.15
N PHE A 61 -9.72 10.03 7.29
CA PHE A 61 -10.06 10.89 8.41
C PHE A 61 -11.58 11.12 8.47
N LEU A 62 -12.16 11.57 7.35
CA LEU A 62 -13.60 11.85 7.26
C LEU A 62 -14.42 10.62 7.62
N LEU A 63 -14.06 9.46 7.08
CA LEU A 63 -14.72 8.20 7.36
C LEU A 63 -14.62 7.83 8.85
N ILE A 64 -13.45 7.92 9.48
CA ILE A 64 -13.29 7.58 10.90
C ILE A 64 -14.17 8.50 11.76
N THR A 65 -14.16 9.81 11.49
CA THR A 65 -15.01 10.76 12.23
C THR A 65 -16.50 10.48 12.04
N LEU A 66 -16.91 10.09 10.83
CA LEU A 66 -18.28 9.70 10.51
C LEU A 66 -18.69 8.43 11.25
N LEU A 67 -17.84 7.40 11.23
CA LEU A 67 -18.09 6.11 11.89
C LEU A 67 -18.18 6.24 13.42
N GLU A 68 -17.37 7.12 14.01
CA GLU A 68 -17.42 7.39 15.47
C GLU A 68 -18.70 8.14 15.85
N LYS A 69 -19.20 9.03 14.99
CA LYS A 69 -20.44 9.78 15.21
C LYS A 69 -21.70 8.94 15.00
N ILE A 70 -21.75 8.13 13.94
CA ILE A 70 -22.95 7.35 13.57
C ILE A 70 -23.04 6.03 14.35
N ASN A 71 -21.91 5.37 14.60
CA ASN A 71 -21.88 4.05 15.22
C ASN A 71 -21.03 4.03 16.51
N PRO A 72 -21.46 4.74 17.56
CA PRO A 72 -20.74 4.80 18.83
C PRO A 72 -20.73 3.42 19.54
N LYS A 73 -21.78 2.62 19.33
CA LYS A 73 -21.92 1.25 19.88
C LYS A 73 -21.04 0.21 19.18
N ARG A 74 -20.35 0.58 18.09
CA ARG A 74 -19.39 -0.26 17.35
C ARG A 74 -19.99 -1.57 16.84
N PHE A 75 -21.17 -1.51 16.22
CA PHE A 75 -21.69 -2.66 15.49
C PHE A 75 -20.97 -2.83 14.15
N LEU A 76 -20.39 -4.01 13.91
CA LEU A 76 -19.65 -4.31 12.67
C LEU A 76 -20.47 -4.02 11.41
N ILE A 77 -21.72 -4.50 11.37
CA ILE A 77 -22.59 -4.40 10.20
C ILE A 77 -22.77 -2.94 9.77
N ILE A 78 -22.97 -2.03 10.72
CA ILE A 78 -23.14 -0.60 10.45
C ILE A 78 -21.86 -0.01 9.85
N ASP A 79 -20.68 -0.39 10.36
CA ASP A 79 -19.41 0.08 9.81
C ASP A 79 -19.20 -0.41 8.37
N ILE A 80 -19.51 -1.67 8.08
CA ILE A 80 -19.43 -2.24 6.73
C ILE A 80 -20.39 -1.52 5.78
N ILE A 81 -21.63 -1.25 6.21
CA ILE A 81 -22.61 -0.53 5.39
C ILE A 81 -22.12 0.89 5.09
N ILE A 82 -21.66 1.65 6.08
CA ILE A 82 -21.17 3.02 5.87
C ILE A 82 -19.95 3.02 4.94
N MET A 83 -18.98 2.13 5.18
CA MET A 83 -17.82 1.98 4.29
C MET A 83 -18.23 1.61 2.85
N GLY A 84 -19.18 0.69 2.72
CA GLY A 84 -19.74 0.26 1.43
C GLY A 84 -20.43 1.42 0.68
N ILE A 85 -21.24 2.21 1.37
CA ILE A 85 -21.88 3.41 0.80
C ILE A 85 -20.81 4.40 0.31
N VAL A 86 -19.80 4.70 1.13
CA VAL A 86 -18.71 5.61 0.72
C VAL A 86 -17.99 5.09 -0.52
N TYR A 87 -17.68 3.79 -0.58
CA TYR A 87 -17.04 3.18 -1.74
C TYR A 87 -17.92 3.24 -2.99
N VAL A 88 -19.21 2.92 -2.87
CA VAL A 88 -20.18 3.01 -3.97
C VAL A 88 -20.32 4.44 -4.46
N LEU A 89 -20.39 5.42 -3.57
CA LEU A 89 -20.40 6.84 -3.95
C LEU A 89 -19.16 7.22 -4.76
N LEU A 90 -17.95 6.83 -4.30
CA LEU A 90 -16.71 7.08 -5.04
C LEU A 90 -16.74 6.45 -6.45
N ARG A 91 -17.37 5.28 -6.61
CA ARG A 91 -17.53 4.61 -7.90
C ARG A 91 -18.57 5.30 -8.79
N ILE A 92 -19.70 5.74 -8.25
CA ILE A 92 -20.74 6.49 -8.97
C ILE A 92 -20.21 7.82 -9.49
N PHE A 93 -19.38 8.51 -8.72
CA PHE A 93 -18.72 9.74 -9.16
C PHE A 93 -17.58 9.51 -10.16
N HIS A 94 -17.37 8.28 -10.63
CA HIS A 94 -16.27 7.89 -11.50
C HIS A 94 -14.91 8.36 -10.99
N ALA A 95 -14.72 8.40 -9.65
CA ALA A 95 -13.51 8.95 -9.05
C ALA A 95 -12.24 8.21 -9.48
N GLN A 96 -12.39 6.94 -9.87
CA GLN A 96 -11.32 6.10 -10.43
C GLN A 96 -10.77 6.59 -11.79
N GLU A 97 -11.59 7.30 -12.56
CA GLU A 97 -11.30 7.82 -13.90
C GLU A 97 -10.88 9.30 -13.85
N TRP A 98 -10.74 9.89 -12.66
CA TRP A 98 -10.32 11.27 -12.56
C TRP A 98 -8.88 11.43 -13.05
N HIS A 99 -8.73 12.24 -14.09
CA HIS A 99 -7.45 12.63 -14.68
C HIS A 99 -7.35 14.15 -14.73
N LEU A 100 -6.19 14.69 -14.38
CA LEU A 100 -5.91 16.12 -14.45
C LEU A 100 -4.55 16.32 -15.12
N TYR A 101 -4.53 16.92 -16.32
CA TYR A 101 -3.32 17.14 -17.13
C TYR A 101 -2.42 15.88 -17.24
N GLY A 102 -3.02 14.72 -17.51
CA GLY A 102 -2.30 13.44 -17.64
C GLY A 102 -1.97 12.74 -16.31
N ILE A 103 -2.22 13.38 -15.16
CA ILE A 103 -2.04 12.78 -13.83
C ILE A 103 -3.32 12.02 -13.44
N SER A 104 -3.18 10.73 -13.13
CA SER A 104 -4.29 9.90 -12.61
C SER A 104 -4.53 10.21 -11.13
N LEU A 105 -5.67 10.86 -10.84
CA LEU A 105 -6.12 11.16 -9.49
C LEU A 105 -6.91 10.01 -8.87
N GLY A 106 -7.40 9.06 -9.66
CA GLY A 106 -8.38 8.05 -9.22
C GLY A 106 -7.82 6.75 -8.62
N ARG A 107 -6.49 6.55 -8.64
CA ARG A 107 -5.88 5.28 -8.18
C ARG A 107 -6.17 4.95 -6.71
N PHE A 108 -6.50 5.96 -5.90
CA PHE A 108 -6.82 5.75 -4.48
C PHE A 108 -8.08 4.93 -4.25
N VAL A 109 -9.04 4.92 -5.18
CA VAL A 109 -10.31 4.21 -5.02
C VAL A 109 -10.07 2.70 -4.87
N GLY A 110 -9.19 2.12 -5.68
CA GLY A 110 -8.82 0.69 -5.56
C GLY A 110 -8.02 0.38 -4.30
N ALA A 111 -7.11 1.28 -3.91
CA ALA A 111 -6.32 1.16 -2.70
C ALA A 111 -7.12 1.42 -1.41
N PHE A 112 -8.39 1.82 -1.52
CA PHE A 112 -9.26 2.12 -0.38
C PHE A 112 -9.80 0.86 0.31
N ILE A 113 -9.96 -0.25 -0.43
CA ILE A 113 -10.48 -1.50 0.13
C ILE A 113 -9.53 -2.10 1.19
N PRO A 114 -8.21 -2.26 0.93
CA PRO A 114 -7.28 -2.70 1.98
C PRO A 114 -7.25 -1.76 3.19
N PHE A 115 -7.47 -0.47 2.96
CA PHE A 115 -7.55 0.53 4.02
C PHE A 115 -8.76 0.33 4.93
N PHE A 116 -9.94 0.01 4.37
CA PHE A 116 -11.14 -0.34 5.15
C PHE A 116 -10.93 -1.55 6.04
N VAL A 117 -10.31 -2.59 5.50
CA VAL A 117 -9.96 -3.78 6.27
C VAL A 117 -9.09 -3.40 7.47
N GLY A 118 -8.09 -2.53 7.27
CA GLY A 118 -7.27 -2.00 8.35
C GLY A 118 -8.06 -1.25 9.43
N ILE A 119 -9.04 -0.41 9.04
CA ILE A 119 -9.92 0.29 10.00
C ILE A 119 -10.77 -0.71 10.79
N LEU A 120 -11.37 -1.70 10.12
CA LEU A 120 -12.20 -2.72 10.76
C LEU A 120 -11.41 -3.51 11.78
N LEU A 121 -10.21 -3.99 11.42
CA LEU A 121 -9.31 -4.69 12.35
C LEU A 121 -8.94 -3.83 13.56
N ARG A 122 -8.69 -2.53 13.35
CA ARG A 122 -8.38 -1.60 14.44
C ARG A 122 -9.57 -1.40 15.38
N LYS A 123 -10.79 -1.24 14.83
CA LYS A 123 -12.00 -0.91 15.60
C LYS A 123 -12.58 -2.14 16.32
N HIS A 124 -12.50 -3.31 15.70
CA HIS A 124 -13.13 -4.56 16.17
C HIS A 124 -12.07 -5.58 16.59
N LYS A 125 -11.77 -5.64 17.89
CA LYS A 125 -10.75 -6.55 18.44
C LYS A 125 -11.00 -8.03 18.12
N PHE A 126 -12.27 -8.45 18.04
CA PHE A 126 -12.60 -9.83 17.71
C PHE A 126 -12.13 -10.21 16.29
N LEU A 127 -12.24 -9.28 15.33
CA LEU A 127 -11.71 -9.50 13.96
C LEU A 127 -10.19 -9.57 13.99
N PHE A 128 -9.53 -8.71 14.77
CA PHE A 128 -8.08 -8.79 14.92
C PHE A 128 -7.65 -10.15 15.46
N ASN A 129 -8.31 -10.66 16.50
CA ASN A 129 -8.00 -11.98 17.04
C ASN A 129 -8.29 -13.11 16.03
N ALA A 130 -9.43 -13.06 15.35
CA ALA A 130 -9.82 -14.08 14.38
C ALA A 130 -8.93 -14.08 13.13
N CYS A 131 -8.59 -12.92 12.57
CA CYS A 131 -7.83 -12.80 11.33
C CYS A 131 -6.31 -12.82 11.54
N ILE A 132 -5.80 -12.35 12.68
CA ILE A 132 -4.36 -12.20 12.90
C ILE A 132 -3.80 -13.24 13.88
N TYR A 133 -4.50 -13.62 14.95
CA TYR A 133 -3.95 -14.57 15.92
C TYR A 133 -4.33 -16.03 15.66
N SER A 134 -5.41 -16.28 14.91
CA SER A 134 -5.87 -17.63 14.59
C SER A 134 -4.95 -18.34 13.59
N ASP A 135 -4.44 -19.51 13.97
CA ASP A 135 -3.60 -20.34 13.11
C ASP A 135 -4.42 -20.93 11.94
N TRP A 136 -5.69 -21.27 12.18
CA TRP A 136 -6.62 -21.70 11.12
C TRP A 136 -6.82 -20.65 10.04
N PHE A 137 -6.96 -19.38 10.44
CA PHE A 137 -7.11 -18.29 9.49
C PHE A 137 -5.81 -18.08 8.71
N TYR A 138 -4.65 -18.16 9.36
CA TYR A 138 -3.36 -18.08 8.69
C TYR A 138 -3.20 -19.15 7.61
N SER A 139 -3.48 -20.42 7.93
CA SER A 139 -3.42 -21.52 6.97
C SER A 139 -4.39 -21.30 5.79
N SER A 140 -5.63 -20.89 6.08
CA SER A 140 -6.61 -20.56 5.04
C SER A 140 -6.15 -19.40 4.15
N ALA A 141 -5.66 -18.30 4.75
CA ALA A 141 -5.16 -17.14 4.02
C ALA A 141 -3.95 -17.49 3.14
N LEU A 142 -3.06 -18.37 3.60
CA LEU A 142 -1.91 -18.82 2.83
C LEU A 142 -2.31 -19.68 1.64
N ILE A 143 -3.23 -20.64 1.83
CA ILE A 143 -3.78 -21.47 0.74
C ILE A 143 -4.47 -20.58 -0.29
N LEU A 144 -5.32 -19.65 0.15
CA LEU A 144 -6.01 -18.71 -0.73
C LEU A 144 -5.04 -17.78 -1.46
N PHE A 145 -4.00 -17.29 -0.78
CA PHE A 145 -2.98 -16.44 -1.39
C PHE A 145 -2.24 -17.19 -2.50
N VAL A 146 -1.73 -18.39 -2.22
CA VAL A 146 -1.02 -19.21 -3.21
C VAL A 146 -1.94 -19.63 -4.35
N GLY A 147 -3.19 -20.01 -4.04
CA GLY A 147 -4.21 -20.36 -5.02
C GLY A 147 -4.48 -19.21 -5.99
N VAL A 148 -4.88 -18.05 -5.48
CA VAL A 148 -5.19 -16.87 -6.30
C VAL A 148 -3.95 -16.35 -7.05
N PHE A 149 -2.77 -16.41 -6.44
CA PHE A 149 -1.52 -16.06 -7.11
C PHE A 149 -1.26 -16.97 -8.32
N SER A 150 -1.43 -18.28 -8.15
CA SER A 150 -1.23 -19.26 -9.22
C SER A 150 -2.25 -19.10 -10.34
N CYS A 151 -3.49 -18.74 -10.02
CA CYS A 151 -4.55 -18.47 -11.00
C CYS A 151 -4.17 -17.38 -12.02
N ARG A 152 -3.24 -16.46 -11.67
CA ARG A 152 -2.81 -15.40 -12.59
C ARG A 152 -2.05 -15.94 -13.80
N TYR A 153 -1.47 -17.14 -13.71
CA TYR A 153 -0.81 -17.81 -14.83
C TYR A 153 -1.78 -18.62 -15.70
N LEU A 154 -3.06 -18.69 -15.33
CA LEU A 154 -4.10 -19.43 -16.05
C LEU A 154 -5.02 -18.53 -16.89
N LEU A 155 -4.62 -17.27 -17.12
CA LEU A 155 -5.39 -16.27 -17.88
C LEU A 155 -5.89 -16.79 -19.24
N GLU A 156 -5.08 -17.58 -19.93
CA GLU A 156 -5.37 -18.10 -21.26
C GLU A 156 -6.50 -19.15 -21.28
N TYR A 157 -6.85 -19.73 -20.13
CA TYR A 157 -7.81 -20.84 -20.03
C TYR A 157 -9.28 -20.38 -19.85
N GLY A 158 -9.58 -19.09 -20.05
CA GLY A 158 -10.95 -18.60 -20.21
C GLY A 158 -11.41 -17.52 -19.22
N LYS A 159 -12.65 -17.04 -19.44
CA LYS A 159 -13.26 -15.87 -18.78
C LYS A 159 -13.29 -15.94 -17.23
N PHE A 160 -13.36 -17.14 -16.67
CA PHE A 160 -13.33 -17.32 -15.21
C PHE A 160 -12.00 -16.86 -14.60
N TRP A 161 -10.89 -17.21 -15.25
CA TRP A 161 -9.54 -16.82 -14.80
C TRP A 161 -9.28 -15.33 -15.00
N GLU A 162 -9.84 -14.76 -16.07
CA GLU A 162 -9.81 -13.31 -16.30
C GLU A 162 -10.49 -12.53 -15.16
N LEU A 163 -11.66 -12.98 -14.71
CA LEU A 163 -12.36 -12.37 -13.57
C LEU A 163 -11.54 -12.44 -12.28
N ILE A 164 -10.93 -13.61 -12.00
CA ILE A 164 -10.03 -13.77 -10.85
C ILE A 164 -8.86 -12.82 -10.97
N TYR A 165 -8.25 -12.72 -12.15
CA TYR A 165 -7.09 -11.85 -12.38
C TYR A 165 -7.41 -10.38 -12.10
N ILE A 166 -8.56 -9.88 -12.58
CA ILE A 166 -8.99 -8.48 -12.36
C ILE A 166 -9.07 -8.13 -10.87
N HIS A 167 -9.59 -9.04 -10.04
CA HIS A 167 -9.76 -8.81 -8.61
C HIS A 167 -8.60 -9.32 -7.74
N SER A 168 -7.69 -10.11 -8.32
CA SER A 168 -6.59 -10.78 -7.61
C SER A 168 -5.69 -9.81 -6.88
N THR A 169 -5.38 -8.64 -7.48
CA THR A 169 -4.42 -7.68 -6.91
C THR A 169 -4.84 -7.20 -5.53
N THR A 170 -6.09 -6.77 -5.37
CA THR A 170 -6.61 -6.29 -4.08
C THR A 170 -6.73 -7.42 -3.08
N PHE A 171 -7.20 -8.59 -3.52
CA PHE A 171 -7.33 -9.77 -2.66
C PHE A 171 -5.98 -10.23 -2.11
N LEU A 172 -4.98 -10.36 -2.99
CA LEU A 172 -3.61 -10.74 -2.64
C LEU A 172 -2.98 -9.71 -1.69
N ALA A 173 -3.23 -8.42 -1.89
CA ALA A 173 -2.74 -7.39 -0.97
C ALA A 173 -3.30 -7.55 0.45
N ILE A 174 -4.60 -7.88 0.57
CA ILE A 174 -5.25 -8.08 1.87
C ILE A 174 -4.75 -9.37 2.53
N MET A 175 -4.78 -10.49 1.80
CA MET A 175 -4.33 -11.79 2.31
C MET A 175 -2.85 -11.78 2.69
N GLY A 176 -2.00 -11.21 1.82
CA GLY A 176 -0.57 -11.04 2.09
C GLY A 176 -0.32 -10.18 3.34
N SER A 177 -1.12 -9.12 3.53
CA SER A 177 -1.03 -8.32 4.76
C SER A 177 -1.37 -9.16 6.00
N PHE A 178 -2.44 -9.95 5.98
CA PHE A 178 -2.80 -10.82 7.10
C PHE A 178 -1.72 -11.85 7.44
N ILE A 179 -1.16 -12.51 6.42
CA ILE A 179 -0.06 -13.46 6.57
C ILE A 179 1.14 -12.78 7.26
N VAL A 180 1.57 -11.62 6.76
CA VAL A 180 2.69 -10.86 7.33
C VAL A 180 2.38 -10.44 8.77
N PHE A 181 1.19 -9.90 9.04
CA PHE A 181 0.80 -9.51 10.39
C PHE A 181 0.76 -10.68 11.36
N HIS A 182 0.28 -11.86 10.94
CA HIS A 182 0.28 -13.07 11.75
C HIS A 182 1.72 -13.48 12.12
N ILE A 183 2.63 -13.52 11.14
CA ILE A 183 4.05 -13.86 11.35
C ILE A 183 4.68 -12.95 12.41
N PHE A 184 4.38 -11.65 12.36
CA PHE A 184 4.86 -10.69 13.36
C PHE A 184 4.15 -10.81 14.72
N ALA A 185 2.86 -11.13 14.74
CA ALA A 185 2.09 -11.30 15.97
C ALA A 185 2.53 -12.54 16.77
N LYS A 186 3.01 -13.58 16.07
CA LYS A 186 3.56 -14.82 16.67
C LYS A 186 5.06 -14.77 16.93
N ASP A 187 5.70 -13.62 16.72
CA ASP A 187 7.13 -13.43 17.00
C ASP A 187 8.08 -14.40 16.26
N LEU A 188 7.66 -14.91 15.10
CA LEU A 188 8.44 -15.85 14.29
C LEU A 188 9.71 -15.21 13.69
N LEU A 189 9.72 -13.89 13.48
CA LEU A 189 10.83 -13.15 12.87
C LEU A 189 11.53 -12.19 13.86
N VAL A 190 11.55 -12.52 15.16
CA VAL A 190 12.15 -11.65 16.20
C VAL A 190 13.60 -11.26 15.88
N ARG A 191 14.40 -12.18 15.32
CA ARG A 191 15.79 -11.91 14.94
C ARG A 191 15.92 -10.76 13.92
N PHE A 192 14.96 -10.64 12.99
CA PHE A 192 14.96 -9.60 11.96
C PHE A 192 14.19 -8.35 12.38
N ARG A 193 13.57 -8.34 13.57
CA ARG A 193 12.78 -7.21 14.07
C ARG A 193 13.54 -5.87 14.06
N PRO A 194 14.83 -5.77 14.45
CA PRO A 194 15.56 -4.50 14.38
C PRO A 194 15.70 -3.99 12.94
N LEU A 195 16.08 -4.88 12.02
CA LEU A 195 16.23 -4.55 10.59
C LEU A 195 14.89 -4.12 9.98
N LEU A 196 13.85 -4.93 10.18
CA LEU A 196 12.51 -4.65 9.65
C LEU A 196 11.91 -3.38 10.29
N SER A 197 12.20 -3.10 11.57
CA SER A 197 11.81 -1.85 12.20
C SER A 197 12.56 -0.65 11.62
N HIS A 198 13.85 -0.79 11.31
CA HIS A 198 14.63 0.26 10.67
C HIS A 198 14.09 0.55 9.27
N LEU A 199 13.95 -0.49 8.43
CA LEU A 199 13.32 -0.37 7.11
C LEU A 199 11.92 0.22 7.19
N GLY A 200 11.13 -0.18 8.21
CA GLY A 200 9.80 0.35 8.50
C GLY A 200 9.78 1.86 8.72
N ARG A 201 10.76 2.41 9.44
CA ARG A 201 10.91 3.86 9.67
C ARG A 201 11.35 4.59 8.40
N MET A 202 12.14 3.91 7.56
CA MET A 202 12.65 4.44 6.29
C MET A 202 11.73 4.18 5.09
N THR A 203 10.52 3.64 5.30
CA THR A 203 9.59 3.27 4.24
C THR A 203 9.29 4.43 3.30
N LEU A 204 8.97 5.62 3.83
CA LEU A 204 8.61 6.78 3.00
C LEU A 204 9.78 7.21 2.08
N PRO A 205 11.02 7.45 2.59
CA PRO A 205 12.17 7.67 1.73
C PRO A 205 12.41 6.57 0.68
N ILE A 206 12.31 5.30 1.08
CA ILE A 206 12.49 4.16 0.16
C ILE A 206 11.43 4.21 -0.95
N TYR A 207 10.15 4.39 -0.61
CA TYR A 207 9.07 4.50 -1.59
C TYR A 207 9.26 5.68 -2.54
N MET A 208 9.79 6.79 -2.06
CA MET A 208 10.03 7.95 -2.91
C MET A 208 11.21 7.76 -3.88
N LEU A 209 12.30 7.13 -3.42
CA LEU A 209 13.54 7.06 -4.17
C LEU A 209 13.68 5.78 -4.99
N HIS A 210 13.05 4.67 -4.60
CA HIS A 210 13.21 3.38 -5.31
C HIS A 210 12.82 3.48 -6.79
N ILE A 211 11.87 4.35 -7.14
CA ILE A 211 11.45 4.54 -8.53
C ILE A 211 12.60 5.00 -9.43
N MET A 212 13.63 5.64 -8.88
CA MET A 212 14.84 6.02 -9.63
C MET A 212 15.74 4.82 -9.94
N PHE A 213 15.66 3.76 -9.12
CA PHE A 213 16.62 2.66 -9.09
C PHE A 213 16.07 1.32 -9.58
N VAL A 214 14.75 1.19 -9.78
CA VAL A 214 14.15 -0.03 -10.33
C VAL A 214 14.43 -0.14 -11.84
N ILE A 215 15.55 -0.75 -12.20
CA ILE A 215 15.91 -0.95 -13.61
C ILE A 215 14.93 -1.95 -14.24
N GLN A 216 14.37 -1.61 -15.41
CA GLN A 216 13.57 -2.51 -16.22
C GLN A 216 14.42 -2.95 -17.41
N ILE A 217 14.74 -4.25 -17.46
CA ILE A 217 15.48 -4.85 -18.57
C ILE A 217 14.52 -5.82 -19.28
N PRO A 218 13.86 -5.40 -20.38
CA PRO A 218 12.84 -6.19 -21.05
C PRO A 218 13.32 -7.59 -21.45
N ALA A 219 14.56 -7.70 -21.94
CA ALA A 219 15.18 -8.96 -22.35
C ALA A 219 15.22 -10.01 -21.22
N ILE A 220 15.41 -9.59 -19.96
CA ILE A 220 15.38 -10.51 -18.81
C ILE A 220 13.95 -10.99 -18.57
N GLY A 221 12.95 -10.10 -18.71
CA GLY A 221 11.54 -10.47 -18.59
C GLY A 221 11.13 -11.50 -19.64
N GLU A 222 11.48 -11.28 -20.91
CA GLU A 222 11.22 -12.21 -22.01
C GLU A 222 11.88 -13.57 -21.77
N PHE A 223 13.16 -13.58 -21.36
CA PHE A 223 13.87 -14.81 -21.03
C PHE A 223 13.18 -15.62 -19.92
N ILE A 224 12.69 -14.95 -18.87
CA ILE A 224 12.04 -15.58 -17.72
C ILE A 224 10.66 -16.16 -18.11
N ILE A 225 9.91 -15.49 -18.98
CA ILE A 225 8.55 -15.91 -19.38
C ILE A 225 8.58 -17.15 -20.28
N VAL A 226 9.63 -17.31 -21.11
CA VAL A 226 9.78 -18.48 -22.01
C VAL A 226 10.11 -19.78 -21.26
N GLN A 227 10.53 -19.69 -19.99
CA GLN A 227 10.78 -20.87 -19.16
C GLN A 227 9.49 -21.60 -18.77
N ASN A 228 9.62 -22.84 -18.28
CA ASN A 228 8.48 -23.53 -17.68
C ASN A 228 7.92 -22.75 -16.47
N ALA A 229 6.67 -23.03 -16.08
CA ALA A 229 5.97 -22.26 -15.05
C ALA A 229 6.72 -22.18 -13.70
N VAL A 230 7.29 -23.29 -13.23
CA VAL A 230 8.02 -23.33 -11.95
C VAL A 230 9.29 -22.49 -12.01
N THR A 231 10.11 -22.70 -13.05
CA THR A 231 11.35 -21.95 -13.25
C THR A 231 11.06 -20.47 -13.45
N SER A 232 10.00 -20.13 -14.19
CA SER A 232 9.57 -18.74 -14.37
C SER A 232 9.24 -18.08 -13.04
N ILE A 233 8.41 -18.71 -12.20
CA ILE A 233 8.06 -18.18 -10.86
C ILE A 233 9.30 -17.99 -9.99
N VAL A 234 10.18 -19.00 -9.93
CA VAL A 234 11.41 -18.93 -9.11
C VAL A 234 12.33 -17.80 -9.59
N LEU A 235 12.56 -17.69 -10.90
CA LEU A 235 13.36 -16.61 -11.47
C LEU A 235 12.74 -15.23 -11.25
N GLN A 236 11.41 -15.10 -11.36
CA GLN A 236 10.70 -13.84 -11.05
C GLN A 236 10.90 -13.43 -9.58
N ILE A 237 10.82 -14.37 -8.64
CA ILE A 237 11.05 -14.11 -7.22
C ILE A 237 12.51 -13.68 -6.98
N ILE A 238 13.48 -14.42 -7.51
CA ILE A 238 14.91 -14.11 -7.34
C ILE A 238 15.24 -12.74 -7.95
N TYR A 239 14.84 -12.51 -9.19
CA TYR A 239 15.07 -11.25 -9.90
C TYR A 239 14.43 -10.06 -9.16
N SER A 240 13.16 -10.21 -8.74
CA SER A 240 12.45 -9.16 -8.01
C SER A 240 13.10 -8.89 -6.65
N ALA A 241 13.57 -9.92 -5.95
CA ALA A 241 14.26 -9.78 -4.67
C ALA A 241 15.59 -9.03 -4.83
N VAL A 242 16.41 -9.42 -5.81
CA VAL A 242 17.71 -8.79 -6.08
C VAL A 242 17.53 -7.31 -6.44
N ILE A 243 16.63 -6.98 -7.37
CA ILE A 243 16.37 -5.59 -7.75
C ILE A 243 15.80 -4.79 -6.58
N SER A 244 14.91 -5.38 -5.79
CA SER A 244 14.36 -4.71 -4.60
C SER A 244 15.46 -4.38 -3.59
N ILE A 245 16.38 -5.31 -3.33
CA ILE A 245 17.53 -5.08 -2.43
C ILE A 245 18.39 -3.93 -2.95
N ILE A 246 18.77 -3.96 -4.24
CA ILE A 246 19.58 -2.90 -4.86
C ILE A 246 18.86 -1.56 -4.75
N ALA A 247 17.58 -1.51 -5.12
CA ALA A 247 16.79 -0.27 -5.07
C ALA A 247 16.65 0.27 -3.65
N ILE A 248 16.46 -0.59 -2.64
CA ILE A 248 16.39 -0.19 -1.22
C ILE A 248 17.74 0.38 -0.77
N VAL A 249 18.85 -0.31 -1.05
CA VAL A 249 20.19 0.14 -0.63
C VAL A 249 20.54 1.49 -1.26
N LEU A 250 20.33 1.64 -2.57
CA LEU A 250 20.58 2.90 -3.27
C LEU A 250 19.66 4.03 -2.77
N SER A 251 18.39 3.73 -2.47
CA SER A 251 17.46 4.69 -1.87
C SER A 251 17.95 5.17 -0.51
N LEU A 252 18.45 4.29 0.35
CA LEU A 252 18.98 4.66 1.67
C LEU A 252 20.26 5.48 1.57
N LEU A 253 21.15 5.16 0.62
CA LEU A 253 22.37 5.93 0.36
C LEU A 253 22.03 7.34 -0.13
N LEU A 254 21.15 7.45 -1.13
CA LEU A 254 20.73 8.75 -1.65
C LEU A 254 19.98 9.58 -0.59
N TYR A 255 19.12 8.94 0.23
CA TYR A 255 18.49 9.60 1.36
C TYR A 255 19.52 10.24 2.29
N LYS A 256 20.58 9.50 2.66
CA LYS A 256 21.66 10.02 3.53
C LYS A 256 22.33 11.26 2.95
N VAL A 257 22.47 11.35 1.62
CA VAL A 257 23.04 12.53 0.95
C VAL A 257 22.06 13.71 0.99
N ILE A 258 20.79 13.47 0.67
CA ILE A 258 19.76 14.52 0.61
C ILE A 258 19.55 15.17 1.98
N ILE A 259 19.54 14.38 3.06
CA ILE A 259 19.28 14.91 4.41
C ILE A 259 20.40 15.77 4.99
N ILE A 260 21.58 15.80 4.38
CA ILE A 260 22.67 16.71 4.77
C ILE A 260 22.18 18.16 4.67
N SER A 261 21.36 18.46 3.66
CA SER A 261 20.72 19.77 3.54
C SER A 261 19.37 19.78 4.26
N PRO A 262 19.18 20.64 5.29
CA PRO A 262 17.90 20.74 6.00
C PRO A 262 16.76 21.21 5.09
N HIS A 263 17.06 22.01 4.07
CA HIS A 263 16.06 22.47 3.10
C HIS A 263 15.58 21.33 2.21
N LEU A 264 16.50 20.51 1.68
CA LEU A 264 16.14 19.35 0.86
C LEU A 264 15.42 18.29 1.68
N LYS A 265 15.85 18.06 2.92
CA LYS A 265 15.16 17.18 3.88
C LYS A 265 13.68 17.56 4.04
N ARG A 266 13.42 18.83 4.30
CA ARG A 266 12.05 19.35 4.47
C ARG A 266 11.24 19.30 3.18
N LEU A 267 11.86 19.61 2.05
CA LEU A 267 11.21 19.66 0.75
C LEU A 267 10.82 18.26 0.25
N PHE A 268 11.75 17.31 0.31
CA PHE A 268 11.55 15.96 -0.20
C PHE A 268 10.85 15.03 0.80
N PHE A 269 11.05 15.18 2.11
CA PHE A 269 10.51 14.22 3.09
C PHE A 269 9.51 14.83 4.08
N GLY A 270 9.33 16.15 4.07
CA GLY A 270 8.44 16.84 5.02
C GLY A 270 8.88 16.68 6.48
N GLU A 271 10.18 16.46 6.69
CA GLU A 271 10.85 16.32 7.99
C GLU A 271 11.52 17.62 8.46
#